data_AF-A0A6A6EK49-F1
#
_entry.id   AF-A0A6A6EK49-F1
#
_cell.length_a   1.000
_cell.length_b   1.000
_cell.length_c   1.000
_cell.angle_alpha   90.00
_cell.angle_beta   90.00
_cell.angle_gamma   90.00
#
_symmetry.space_group_name_H-M   'P 1'
#
loop_
_entity.id
_entity.type
_entity.pdbx_description
1 polymer ?
#
loop_
_entity_poly.entity_id
_entity_poly.type
_entity_poly.pdbx_seq_one_letter_code
_entity_poly.pdbx_strand_id
1 'polypeptide(L)' 'MCVGMQLAFAEIYLTLGGLFGPGGFGGGEEGKLELYETSERDVGVESDWFNPVPWDRSKGVRVVVK' A
#
# COMPACT_ATOMS: atom_id res chain seq x y z
N MET A 1 23.93 9.00 2.66
CA MET A 1 23.31 8.81 1.33
C MET A 1 22.65 7.44 1.31
N CYS A 2 21.37 7.34 0.92
CA CYS A 2 20.66 6.05 0.89
C CYS A 2 21.01 5.29 -0.38
N VAL A 3 21.74 4.18 -0.24
CA VAL A 3 22.14 3.32 -1.38
C VAL A 3 20.93 2.63 -2.02
N GLY A 4 19.86 2.39 -1.24
CA GLY A 4 18.63 1.73 -1.70
C GLY A 4 17.65 2.64 -2.45
N MET A 5 17.95 3.93 -2.62
CA MET A 5 17.00 4.89 -3.16
C MET A 5 16.51 4.51 -4.57
N GLN A 6 17.42 4.07 -5.45
CA GLN A 6 17.05 3.71 -6.82
C GLN A 6 16.22 2.42 -6.89
N LEU A 7 16.50 1.46 -6.00
CA LEU A 7 15.68 0.25 -5.88
C LEU A 7 14.27 0.58 -5.39
N ALA A 8 14.16 1.41 -4.35
CA ALA A 8 12.87 1.85 -3.83
C ALA A 8 12.04 2.56 -4.91
N PHE A 9 12.65 3.44 -5.72
CA PHE A 9 11.95 4.06 -6.84
C PHE A 9 11.43 3.02 -7.84
N ALA A 10 12.26 2.06 -8.24
CA ALA A 10 11.85 1.00 -9.17
C ALA A 10 10.66 0.19 -8.61
N GLU A 11 10.72 -0.22 -7.35
CA GLU A 11 9.66 -0.99 -6.69
C GLU A 11 8.35 -0.21 -6.58
N ILE A 12 8.42 1.09 -6.25
CA ILE A 12 7.23 1.96 -6.19
C ILE A 12 6.54 2.01 -7.56
N TYR A 13 7.29 2.27 -8.64
CA TYR A 13 6.70 2.37 -9.98
C TYR A 13 6.13 1.03 -10.46
N LEU A 14 6.82 -0.07 -10.22
CA LEU A 14 6.33 -1.42 -10.56
C LEU A 14 5.05 -1.75 -9.79
N THR A 15 4.99 -1.40 -8.50
CA THR A 15 3.80 -1.62 -7.66
C THR A 15 2.60 -0.81 -8.17
N LEU A 16 2.80 0.48 -8.46
CA LEU A 16 1.75 1.34 -9.01
C LEU A 16 1.24 0.83 -10.36
N GLY A 17 2.15 0.38 -11.24
CA GLY A 17 1.78 -0.22 -12.52
C GLY A 17 0.97 -1.52 -12.36
N GLY A 18 1.38 -2.40 -11.43
CA GLY A 18 0.65 -3.65 -11.15
C GLY A 18 -0.70 -3.44 -10.47
N LEU A 19 -0.88 -2.37 -9.70
CA LEU A 19 -2.15 -2.02 -9.07
C LEU A 19 -3.10 -1.32 -10.03
N PHE A 20 -2.64 -0.26 -10.71
CA PHE A 20 -3.51 0.68 -11.42
C PHE A 20 -3.37 0.64 -12.94
N GLY A 21 -2.40 -0.10 -13.48
CA GLY A 21 -2.24 -0.27 -14.92
C GLY A 21 -3.35 -1.11 -15.56
N PRO A 22 -3.42 -1.17 -16.90
CA PRO A 22 -4.36 -2.05 -17.61
C PRO A 22 -4.18 -3.52 -17.19
N GLY A 23 -5.26 -4.17 -16.77
CA GLY A 23 -5.23 -5.54 -16.24
C GLY A 23 -4.57 -5.66 -14.86
N GLY A 24 -4.29 -4.55 -14.19
CA GLY A 24 -3.79 -4.50 -12.82
C GLY A 24 -4.81 -4.97 -11.80
N PHE A 25 -4.35 -5.24 -10.58
CA PHE A 25 -5.17 -5.85 -9.54
C PHE A 25 -6.16 -4.88 -8.88
N GLY A 26 -5.87 -3.58 -8.87
CA GLY A 26 -6.58 -2.58 -8.07
C GLY A 26 -7.32 -1.49 -8.87
N GLY A 27 -7.45 -1.62 -10.20
CA GLY A 27 -8.07 -0.59 -11.05
C GLY A 27 -9.22 -1.12 -11.92
N GLY A 28 -10.27 -0.30 -12.08
CA GLY A 28 -11.39 -0.55 -13.00
C GLY A 28 -12.55 -1.38 -12.43
N GLU A 29 -13.57 -1.66 -13.25
CA GLU A 29 -14.71 -2.53 -12.91
C GLU A 29 -14.32 -3.99 -12.64
N GLU A 30 -13.11 -4.39 -13.07
CA GLU A 30 -12.54 -5.74 -12.93
C GLU A 30 -11.56 -5.87 -11.75
N GLY A 31 -11.48 -4.86 -10.86
CA GLY A 31 -10.57 -4.88 -9.72
C GLY A 31 -10.68 -6.17 -8.90
N LYS A 32 -9.56 -6.88 -8.74
CA LYS A 32 -9.48 -8.18 -8.06
C LYS A 32 -9.17 -8.07 -6.58
N LEU A 33 -8.95 -6.86 -6.06
CA LEU A 33 -8.64 -6.63 -4.66
C LEU A 33 -9.84 -6.06 -3.93
N GLU A 34 -10.21 -6.68 -2.80
CA GLU A 34 -11.20 -6.16 -1.87
C GLU A 34 -10.56 -5.97 -0.50
N LEU A 35 -10.82 -4.84 0.17
CA LEU A 35 -10.31 -4.56 1.51
C LEU A 35 -10.81 -5.61 2.50
N TYR A 36 -9.90 -6.14 3.31
CA TYR A 36 -10.19 -7.19 4.28
C TYR A 36 -9.83 -6.71 5.69
N GLU A 37 -10.85 -6.47 6.51
CA GLU A 37 -10.67 -6.01 7.90
C GLU A 37 -9.70 -4.81 8.00
N THR A 38 -9.75 -3.91 7.02
CA THR A 38 -8.93 -2.69 6.96
C THR A 38 -9.85 -1.47 7.04
N SER A 39 -9.45 -0.51 7.87
CA SER A 39 -10.13 0.76 8.09
C SER A 39 -9.18 1.93 7.86
N GLU A 40 -9.72 3.15 7.82
CA GLU A 40 -8.91 4.38 7.71
C GLU A 40 -7.88 4.51 8.84
N ARG A 41 -8.22 4.02 10.04
CA ARG A 41 -7.31 4.05 11.19
C ARG A 41 -6.03 3.25 10.92
N ASP A 42 -6.10 2.20 10.10
CA ASP A 42 -4.95 1.34 9.80
C ASP A 42 -3.90 1.99 8.90
N VAL A 43 -4.23 3.13 8.28
CA VAL A 43 -3.35 3.91 7.40
C VAL A 43 -3.12 5.35 7.87
N GLY A 44 -3.98 5.87 8.74
CA GLY A 44 -3.83 7.19 9.32
C GLY A 44 -2.59 7.29 10.20
N VAL A 45 -1.95 8.46 10.22
CA VAL A 45 -0.81 8.73 11.10
C VAL A 45 -1.34 8.93 12.51
N GLU A 46 -1.01 8.03 13.42
CA GLU A 46 -1.38 8.15 14.84
C GLU A 46 -0.23 8.74 15.66
N SER A 47 0.99 8.36 15.32
CA SER A 47 2.21 8.79 16.00
C SER A 47 3.31 9.08 14.96
N ASP A 48 4.16 10.06 15.27
CA ASP A 48 5.35 10.37 14.48
C ASP A 48 6.52 10.65 15.42
N TRP A 49 7.28 9.60 15.72
CA TRP A 49 8.46 9.66 16.58
C TRP A 49 9.75 9.89 15.78
N PHE A 50 9.73 9.54 14.49
CA PHE A 50 10.83 9.71 13.52
C PHE A 50 10.31 9.47 12.09
N ASN A 51 9.43 8.49 11.93
CA ASN A 51 8.64 8.23 10.73
C ASN A 51 7.15 8.14 11.11
N PRO A 52 6.25 8.64 10.26
CA PRO A 52 4.81 8.53 10.50
C PRO A 52 4.42 7.05 10.51
N VAL A 53 3.73 6.65 11.57
CA VAL A 53 3.24 5.29 11.74
C VAL A 53 1.76 5.29 12.12
N PRO A 54 1.00 4.28 11.66
CA PRO A 54 -0.34 4.04 12.16
C PRO A 54 -0.31 3.53 13.59
N TRP A 55 -1.50 3.36 14.17
CA TRP A 55 -1.68 2.87 15.53
C TRP A 55 -0.97 1.53 15.80
N ASP A 56 -0.52 1.32 17.05
CA ASP A 56 0.40 0.23 17.45
C ASP A 56 -0.02 -1.19 17.07
N ARG A 57 -1.32 -1.47 16.88
CA ARG A 57 -1.80 -2.81 16.49
C ARG A 57 -2.35 -2.87 15.07
N SER A 58 -2.13 -1.83 14.27
CA SER A 58 -2.45 -1.83 12.84
C SER A 58 -1.80 -3.04 12.18
N LYS A 59 -2.55 -3.66 11.26
CA LYS A 59 -2.02 -4.67 10.34
C LYS A 59 -1.77 -4.10 8.94
N GLY A 60 -1.84 -2.78 8.80
CA GLY A 60 -1.74 -2.08 7.53
C GLY A 60 -2.93 -2.38 6.61
N VAL A 61 -2.72 -2.17 5.31
CA VAL A 61 -3.71 -2.49 4.28
C VAL A 61 -3.71 -3.98 4.00
N ARG A 62 -4.84 -4.63 4.25
CA ARG A 62 -5.07 -6.03 3.97
C ARG A 62 -6.17 -6.15 2.93
N VAL A 63 -5.98 -7.11 2.02
CA VAL A 63 -6.90 -7.37 0.91
C VAL A 63 -7.08 -8.85 0.70
N VAL A 64 -8.22 -9.24 0.13
CA VAL A 64 -8.42 -10.55 -0.50
C VAL A 64 -8.30 -10.40 -2.02
N VAL A 65 -7.77 -11.43 -2.69
CA VAL A 65 -7.70 -11.52 -4.15
C VAL A 65 -8.87 -12.35 -4.66
N LYS A 66 -9.65 -11.82 -5.60
CA LYS A 66 -10.76 -12.49 -6.28
C LYS A 66 -10.33 -13.14 -7.60
#